data_AF-A0A0T5YZF8-F1
#
_entry.id   AF-A0A0T5YZF8-F1
#
_cell.length_a   1.000
_cell.length_b   1.000
_cell.length_c   1.000
_cell.angle_alpha   90.00
_cell.angle_beta   90.00
_cell.angle_gamma   90.00
#
_symmetry.space_group_name_H-M   'P 1'
#
loop_
_entity.id
_entity.type
_entity.pdbx_description
1 polymer ?
#
loop_
_entity_poly.entity_id
_entity_poly.type
_entity_poly.pdbx_seq_one_letter_code
_entity_poly.pdbx_strand_id
1 'polypeptide(L)'
;MKVIEAFARILSDEGADAVGVTVNLEVYVLSSRRWVRLASAKSAAKGIWQAKATRLRSGAFYAPMLRLTEAGNPAPRVLAQSGKLSYNATSQVLSVDFGQVERLAETAYPLSASNTRFSRIQHTVAGQAKRAEVSSATLMRNIALASNINLSRTTAASTGNATVATGNTTLLDTYNAEVLKLRSNEAKLQSQLSQKDQLLATRQQDLSKASSRIAELESTLAKSLANEAKLKEENASFSAAASHKAPIQDIATNIGAEVDAANRRLRDAQHGYRFGKIELDLRGSVSDDGQSMALASLVDLSRLSAGVALPGVKLELQPKRERPVTSDNVKIPDVSGLTETAVRRLLQAAGLRLEPVSKSLGPKPKIPVGQAIQQSPKAGAEIARGERVLVVFAAP
;
A
#
# COMPACT_ATOMS: atom_id res chain seq x y z
N MET A 1 -18.92 -14.61 33.80
CA MET A 1 -18.24 -15.52 34.75
C MET A 1 -18.60 -15.12 36.17
N LYS A 2 -19.29 -15.98 36.91
CA LYS A 2 -19.68 -15.74 38.32
C LYS A 2 -18.78 -16.48 39.31
N VAL A 3 -18.24 -17.62 38.89
CA VAL A 3 -17.52 -18.55 39.75
C VAL A 3 -16.30 -19.08 39.01
N ILE A 4 -15.20 -19.24 39.73
CA ILE A 4 -14.05 -20.02 39.29
C ILE A 4 -13.90 -21.22 40.23
N GLU A 5 -13.80 -22.42 39.64
CA GLU A 5 -13.47 -23.65 40.35
C GLU A 5 -12.10 -24.13 39.87
N ALA A 6 -11.15 -24.24 40.78
CA ALA A 6 -9.77 -24.60 40.47
C ALA A 6 -9.40 -25.92 41.14
N PHE A 7 -8.65 -26.76 40.42
CA PHE A 7 -8.25 -28.11 40.80
C PHE A 7 -6.75 -28.30 40.57
N ALA A 8 -6.10 -29.06 41.45
CA ALA A 8 -4.72 -29.53 41.29
C ALA A 8 -4.46 -30.78 42.15
N ARG A 9 -3.44 -31.56 41.81
CA ARG A 9 -2.84 -32.55 42.71
C ARG A 9 -1.43 -32.11 43.08
N ILE A 10 -1.22 -31.77 44.34
CA ILE A 10 0.06 -31.30 44.87
C ILE A 10 0.88 -32.49 45.33
N LEU A 11 2.10 -32.59 44.79
CA LEU A 11 3.07 -33.63 45.12
C LEU A 11 4.27 -32.98 45.84
N SER A 12 4.98 -33.74 46.68
CA SER A 12 6.30 -33.35 47.17
C SER A 12 7.34 -33.45 46.05
N ASP A 13 8.54 -32.95 46.31
CA ASP A 13 9.77 -33.12 45.51
C ASP A 13 10.19 -34.60 45.35
N GLU A 14 9.73 -35.47 46.24
CA GLU A 14 9.89 -36.93 46.14
C GLU A 14 8.75 -37.60 45.35
N GLY A 15 7.78 -36.82 44.86
CA GLY A 15 6.62 -37.32 44.12
C GLY A 15 5.53 -37.97 44.97
N ALA A 16 5.62 -37.87 46.30
CA ALA A 16 4.58 -38.33 47.22
C ALA A 16 3.42 -37.32 47.32
N ASP A 17 2.26 -37.75 47.81
CA ASP A 17 1.10 -36.87 47.99
C ASP A 17 1.36 -35.84 49.09
N ALA A 18 1.39 -34.54 48.72
CA ALA A 18 1.64 -33.48 49.68
C ALA A 18 0.34 -33.03 50.34
N VAL A 19 0.09 -33.45 51.58
CA VAL A 19 -1.12 -33.15 52.36
C VAL A 19 -0.90 -31.95 53.29
N GLY A 20 -1.92 -31.11 53.45
CA GLY A 20 -1.92 -29.98 54.39
C GLY A 20 -1.23 -28.71 53.86
N VAL A 21 -0.75 -28.71 52.62
CA VAL A 21 -0.06 -27.57 52.00
C VAL A 21 -1.08 -26.48 51.65
N THR A 22 -0.85 -25.26 52.13
CA THR A 22 -1.73 -24.12 51.83
C THR A 22 -1.35 -23.51 50.48
N VAL A 23 -2.26 -23.64 49.50
CA VAL A 23 -2.08 -23.11 48.15
C VAL A 23 -3.16 -22.06 47.86
N ASN A 24 -2.74 -20.96 47.27
CA ASN A 24 -3.57 -19.81 46.91
C ASN A 24 -3.80 -19.77 45.39
N LEU A 25 -5.05 -19.52 45.00
CA LEU A 25 -5.40 -19.15 43.63
C LEU A 25 -5.31 -17.64 43.49
N GLU A 26 -4.55 -17.16 42.52
CA GLU A 26 -4.41 -15.72 42.25
C GLU A 26 -4.70 -15.37 40.78
N VAL A 27 -5.17 -14.15 40.57
CA VAL A 27 -5.37 -13.54 39.25
C VAL A 27 -4.69 -12.19 39.20
N TYR A 28 -4.21 -11.79 38.02
CA TYR A 28 -3.65 -10.47 37.83
C TYR A 28 -4.76 -9.47 37.48
N VAL A 29 -4.88 -8.41 38.28
CA VAL A 29 -5.89 -7.35 38.06
C VAL A 29 -5.20 -6.16 37.40
N LEU A 30 -5.61 -5.85 36.18
CA LEU A 30 -5.00 -4.84 35.31
C LEU A 30 -5.10 -3.43 35.89
N SER A 31 -6.26 -3.09 36.47
CA SER A 31 -6.48 -1.76 37.07
C SER A 31 -5.55 -1.47 38.24
N SER A 32 -5.32 -2.48 39.10
CA SER A 32 -4.46 -2.35 40.29
C SER A 32 -3.02 -2.79 40.07
N ARG A 33 -2.67 -3.26 38.86
CA ARG A 33 -1.34 -3.74 38.44
C ARG A 33 -0.70 -4.70 39.44
N ARG A 34 -1.50 -5.61 40.01
CA ARG A 34 -1.07 -6.53 41.06
C ARG A 34 -1.81 -7.86 40.98
N TRP A 35 -1.18 -8.89 41.52
CA TRP A 35 -1.82 -10.17 41.79
C TRP A 35 -2.76 -10.04 42.98
N VAL A 36 -3.95 -10.61 42.85
CA VAL A 36 -4.96 -10.63 43.90
C VAL A 36 -5.37 -12.08 44.14
N ARG A 37 -5.37 -12.47 45.43
CA ARG A 37 -5.83 -13.78 45.86
C ARG A 37 -7.34 -13.89 45.72
N LEU A 38 -7.77 -14.89 44.96
CA LEU A 38 -9.18 -15.23 44.75
C LEU A 38 -9.69 -16.27 45.75
N ALA A 39 -8.86 -17.25 46.08
CA ALA A 39 -9.17 -18.32 47.02
C ALA A 39 -7.89 -18.87 47.66
N SER A 40 -8.05 -19.57 48.79
CA SER A 40 -6.97 -20.25 49.51
C SER A 40 -7.54 -21.53 50.11
N ALA A 41 -6.83 -22.64 49.94
CA ALA A 41 -7.23 -23.93 50.50
C ALA A 41 -5.99 -24.78 50.81
N LYS A 42 -6.15 -25.74 51.73
CA LYS A 42 -5.13 -26.75 52.01
C LYS A 42 -5.34 -27.97 51.11
N SER A 43 -4.25 -28.59 50.66
CA SER A 43 -4.33 -29.90 50.02
C SER A 43 -4.84 -30.96 51.00
N ALA A 44 -5.78 -31.79 50.57
CA ALA A 44 -6.38 -32.88 51.32
C ALA A 44 -5.62 -34.20 51.06
N ALA A 45 -6.21 -35.32 51.48
CA ALA A 45 -5.69 -36.66 51.19
C ALA A 45 -5.41 -36.84 49.68
N LYS A 46 -4.39 -37.65 49.36
CA LYS A 46 -3.89 -37.86 47.98
C LYS A 46 -3.38 -36.59 47.29
N GLY A 47 -3.01 -35.56 48.07
CA GLY A 47 -2.51 -34.28 47.55
C GLY A 47 -3.57 -33.46 46.81
N ILE A 48 -4.86 -33.82 46.91
CA ILE A 48 -5.93 -33.16 46.17
C ILE A 48 -6.11 -31.74 46.70
N TRP A 49 -5.99 -30.75 45.83
CA TRP A 49 -6.28 -29.36 46.14
C TRP A 49 -7.43 -28.87 45.26
N GLN A 50 -8.43 -28.25 45.90
CA GLN A 50 -9.57 -27.66 45.22
C GLN A 50 -9.94 -26.34 45.89
N ALA A 51 -10.25 -25.33 45.09
CA ALA A 51 -10.69 -24.04 45.60
C ALA A 51 -11.80 -23.45 44.72
N LYS A 52 -12.73 -22.72 45.36
CA LYS A 52 -13.85 -22.06 44.70
C LYS A 52 -13.80 -20.56 45.00
N ALA A 53 -13.79 -19.74 43.96
CA ALA A 53 -13.84 -18.29 44.06
C ALA A 53 -15.16 -17.75 43.51
N THR A 54 -15.96 -17.11 44.37
CA THR A 54 -17.28 -16.54 44.04
C THR A 54 -17.32 -15.01 44.06
N ARG A 55 -16.24 -14.36 44.49
CA ARG A 55 -16.16 -12.89 44.68
C ARG A 55 -15.29 -12.21 43.62
N LEU A 56 -15.62 -12.41 42.36
CA LEU A 56 -15.04 -11.60 41.29
C LEU A 56 -15.69 -10.22 41.33
N ARG A 57 -14.88 -9.17 41.50
CA ARG A 57 -15.37 -7.79 41.48
C ARG A 57 -15.96 -7.49 40.09
N SER A 58 -17.23 -7.07 40.07
CA SER A 58 -17.88 -6.55 38.86
C SER A 58 -17.10 -5.33 38.34
N GLY A 59 -16.89 -5.25 37.03
CA GLY A 59 -16.17 -4.15 36.38
C GLY A 59 -14.64 -4.16 36.53
N ALA A 60 -14.05 -5.13 37.23
CA ALA A 60 -12.60 -5.27 37.28
C ALA A 60 -12.07 -5.94 35.99
N PHE A 61 -11.03 -5.34 35.41
CA PHE A 61 -10.32 -5.90 34.27
C PHE A 61 -9.27 -6.90 34.76
N TYR A 62 -9.52 -8.18 34.53
CA TYR A 62 -8.59 -9.27 34.86
C TYR A 62 -7.76 -9.64 33.65
N ALA A 63 -6.48 -9.93 33.84
CA ALA A 63 -5.70 -10.60 32.82
C ALA A 63 -6.20 -12.04 32.64
N PRO A 64 -6.08 -12.64 31.44
CA PRO A 64 -6.47 -14.02 31.17
C PRO A 64 -5.46 -15.04 31.75
N MET A 65 -4.94 -14.78 32.95
CA MET A 65 -3.91 -15.59 33.58
C MET A 65 -4.27 -15.86 35.04
N LEU A 66 -4.23 -17.14 35.41
CA LEU A 66 -4.37 -17.64 36.76
C LEU A 66 -3.08 -18.34 37.18
N ARG A 67 -2.77 -18.27 38.47
CA ARG A 67 -1.62 -18.98 39.03
C ARG A 67 -1.95 -19.59 40.38
N LEU A 68 -1.22 -20.66 40.69
CA LEU A 68 -1.15 -21.25 42.02
C LEU A 68 0.12 -20.77 42.71
N THR A 69 -0.03 -20.32 43.95
CA THR A 69 1.09 -19.85 44.77
C THR A 69 1.02 -20.40 46.19
N GLU A 70 2.17 -20.49 46.83
CA GLU A 70 2.27 -20.70 48.26
C GLU A 70 3.08 -19.57 48.92
N ALA A 71 3.01 -19.50 50.25
CA ALA A 71 3.85 -18.56 51.00
C ALA A 71 5.34 -18.89 50.80
N GLY A 72 6.14 -17.85 50.62
CA GLY A 72 7.59 -17.96 50.45
C GLY A 72 8.29 -16.68 50.92
N ASN A 73 9.58 -16.80 51.24
CA ASN A 73 10.45 -15.70 51.67
C ASN A 73 11.64 -15.62 50.70
N PRO A 74 11.98 -14.46 50.10
CA PRO A 74 11.37 -13.12 50.27
C PRO A 74 10.11 -12.85 49.44
N ALA A 75 9.71 -13.77 48.56
CA ALA A 75 8.54 -13.61 47.68
C ALA A 75 7.69 -14.89 47.64
N PRO A 76 6.39 -14.78 47.27
CA PRO A 76 5.54 -15.94 47.06
C PRO A 76 6.12 -16.89 46.02
N ARG A 77 6.01 -18.18 46.28
CA ARG A 77 6.47 -19.25 45.39
C ARG A 77 5.36 -19.60 44.42
N VAL A 78 5.61 -19.45 43.12
CA VAL A 78 4.69 -19.84 42.06
C VAL A 78 4.85 -21.33 41.78
N LEU A 79 3.77 -22.08 41.98
CA LEU A 79 3.74 -23.54 41.82
C LEU A 79 3.29 -23.94 40.41
N ALA A 80 2.34 -23.20 39.84
CA ALA A 80 1.86 -23.42 38.48
C ALA A 80 1.29 -22.14 37.88
N GLN A 81 1.40 -22.00 36.56
CA GLN A 81 0.85 -20.88 35.80
C GLN A 81 -0.03 -21.42 34.68
N SER A 82 -1.28 -20.96 34.63
CA SER A 82 -2.31 -21.46 33.73
C SER A 82 -2.64 -22.95 33.92
N GLY A 83 -3.81 -23.38 33.44
CA GLY A 83 -4.29 -24.75 33.55
C GLY A 83 -5.21 -25.10 32.38
N LYS A 84 -5.67 -26.34 32.30
CA LYS A 84 -6.72 -26.74 31.35
C LYS A 84 -8.01 -26.01 31.71
N LEU A 85 -8.58 -25.30 30.75
CA LEU A 85 -9.77 -24.49 30.94
C LEU A 85 -11.00 -25.19 30.38
N SER A 86 -12.11 -25.09 31.10
CA SER A 86 -13.45 -25.43 30.63
C SER A 86 -14.44 -24.40 31.15
N TYR A 87 -15.27 -23.85 30.28
CA TYR A 87 -16.25 -22.82 30.66
C TYR A 87 -17.66 -23.30 30.34
N ASN A 88 -18.52 -23.30 31.36
CA ASN A 88 -19.94 -23.53 31.19
C ASN A 88 -20.67 -22.20 31.10
N ALA A 89 -21.21 -21.88 29.93
CA ALA A 89 -21.90 -20.61 29.68
C ALA A 89 -23.20 -20.46 30.47
N THR A 90 -23.94 -21.55 30.67
CA THR A 90 -25.23 -21.57 31.37
C THR A 90 -25.05 -21.30 32.86
N SER A 91 -24.15 -22.03 33.52
CA SER A 91 -23.85 -21.83 34.95
C SER A 91 -22.87 -20.69 35.22
N GLN A 92 -22.23 -20.15 34.17
CA GLN A 92 -21.21 -19.12 34.22
C GLN A 92 -20.01 -19.49 35.11
N VAL A 93 -19.67 -20.79 35.15
CA VAL A 93 -18.55 -21.36 35.91
C VAL A 93 -17.36 -21.57 34.98
N LEU A 94 -16.21 -21.03 35.36
CA LEU A 94 -14.92 -21.35 34.77
C LEU A 94 -14.22 -22.42 35.62
N SER A 95 -14.04 -23.61 35.06
CA SER A 95 -13.28 -24.69 35.66
C SER A 95 -11.85 -24.68 35.15
N VAL A 96 -10.88 -24.79 36.06
CA VAL A 96 -9.44 -24.75 35.76
C VAL A 96 -8.74 -25.90 36.44
N ASP A 97 -8.10 -26.77 35.67
CA ASP A 97 -7.30 -27.88 36.20
C ASP A 97 -5.81 -27.63 35.92
N PHE A 98 -5.03 -27.44 36.98
CA PHE A 98 -3.57 -27.26 36.92
C PHE A 98 -2.81 -28.59 36.83
N GLY A 99 -3.50 -29.73 36.90
CA GLY A 99 -2.92 -31.06 36.80
C GLY A 99 -2.10 -31.47 38.02
N GLN A 100 -1.07 -32.28 37.79
CA GLN A 100 -0.12 -32.69 38.83
C GLN A 100 0.98 -31.63 38.96
N VAL A 101 1.06 -31.01 40.13
CA VAL A 101 1.99 -29.94 40.45
C VAL A 101 2.99 -30.47 41.46
N GLU A 102 4.24 -30.59 41.04
CA GLU A 102 5.33 -30.99 41.91
C GLU A 102 5.85 -29.77 42.66
N ARG A 103 5.81 -29.85 43.99
CA ARG A 103 6.26 -28.78 44.87
C ARG A 103 7.74 -29.00 45.18
N LEU A 104 8.58 -28.13 44.65
CA LEU A 104 10.04 -28.21 44.77
C LEU A 104 10.57 -27.70 46.12
N ALA A 105 9.77 -27.80 47.20
CA ALA A 105 10.09 -27.38 48.56
C ALA A 105 11.02 -26.14 48.66
N GLU A 106 12.23 -26.26 49.22
CA GLU A 106 13.18 -25.16 49.40
C GLU A 106 13.93 -24.75 48.12
N THR A 107 13.83 -25.54 47.05
CA THR A 107 14.55 -25.33 45.78
C THR A 107 13.81 -24.39 44.82
N ALA A 108 13.22 -23.32 45.35
CA ALA A 108 12.57 -22.31 44.54
C ALA A 108 13.60 -21.37 43.89
N TYR A 109 13.52 -21.17 42.57
CA TYR A 109 14.46 -20.31 41.84
C TYR A 109 13.82 -18.96 41.47
N PRO A 110 14.55 -17.84 41.51
CA PRO A 110 14.03 -16.56 41.04
C PRO A 110 13.74 -16.62 39.54
N LEU A 111 12.56 -16.13 39.11
CA LEU A 111 12.28 -16.00 37.69
C LEU A 111 12.98 -14.75 37.14
N SER A 112 14.05 -14.96 36.36
CA SER A 112 14.76 -13.87 35.70
C SER A 112 13.95 -13.29 34.55
N ALA A 113 13.69 -11.98 34.61
CA ALA A 113 13.04 -11.27 33.51
C ALA A 113 14.02 -11.03 32.35
N SER A 114 13.56 -11.22 31.13
CA SER A 114 14.32 -10.88 29.92
C SER A 114 14.33 -9.38 29.60
N ASN A 115 13.52 -8.57 30.29
CA ASN A 115 13.40 -7.13 30.07
C ASN A 115 13.40 -6.35 31.39
N THR A 116 14.17 -5.27 31.44
CA THR A 116 14.37 -4.43 32.63
C THR A 116 13.08 -3.80 33.17
N ARG A 117 12.04 -3.65 32.34
CA ARG A 117 10.70 -3.20 32.75
C ARG A 117 10.07 -4.09 33.84
N PHE A 118 10.52 -5.34 33.96
CA PHE A 118 10.02 -6.29 34.95
C PHE A 118 10.99 -6.52 36.13
N SER A 119 12.10 -5.76 36.21
CA SER A 119 13.13 -5.90 37.27
C SER A 119 12.60 -5.72 38.69
N ARG A 120 11.49 -4.99 38.86
CA ARG A 120 10.84 -4.77 40.16
C ARG A 120 9.86 -5.88 40.54
N ILE A 121 9.58 -6.84 39.65
CA ILE A 121 8.64 -7.95 39.92
C ILE A 121 9.42 -9.14 40.44
N GLN A 122 9.30 -9.40 41.73
CA GLN A 122 10.02 -10.48 42.42
C GLN A 122 9.08 -11.66 42.67
N HIS A 123 9.35 -12.80 42.05
CA HIS A 123 8.70 -14.08 42.38
C HIS A 123 9.62 -15.25 42.05
N THR A 124 9.46 -16.33 42.80
CA THR A 124 10.24 -17.56 42.60
C THR A 124 9.35 -18.64 42.00
N VAL A 125 9.91 -19.50 41.17
CA VAL A 125 9.23 -20.70 40.64
C VAL A 125 9.62 -21.88 41.51
N ALA A 126 8.62 -22.53 42.11
CA ALA A 126 8.80 -23.68 43.00
C ALA A 126 7.93 -24.88 42.59
N GLY A 127 7.54 -24.92 41.31
CA GLY A 127 6.85 -26.06 40.73
C GLY A 127 6.78 -25.96 39.20
N GLN A 128 6.78 -27.12 38.55
CA GLN A 128 6.44 -27.28 37.14
C GLN A 128 5.35 -28.35 37.02
N ALA A 129 4.58 -28.32 35.93
CA ALA A 129 3.66 -29.41 35.62
C ALA A 129 4.50 -30.67 35.40
N LYS A 130 4.24 -31.72 36.20
CA LYS A 130 5.02 -32.96 36.12
C LYS A 130 4.90 -33.55 34.73
N ARG A 131 5.99 -33.55 33.95
CA ARG A 131 6.10 -34.36 32.73
C ARG A 131 6.37 -35.80 33.16
N ALA A 132 5.84 -36.76 32.41
CA ALA A 132 6.05 -38.18 32.68
C ALA A 132 7.49 -38.60 32.34
N GLU A 133 8.49 -38.14 33.12
CA GLU A 133 9.87 -38.61 33.05
C GLU A 133 10.46 -38.73 34.47
N VAL A 134 11.29 -39.76 34.65
CA VAL A 134 11.78 -40.30 35.92
C VAL A 134 12.62 -39.27 36.69
N SER A 135 12.34 -39.09 37.99
CA SER A 135 13.09 -38.19 38.87
C SER A 135 14.56 -38.60 38.95
N SER A 136 15.46 -37.65 38.70
CA SER A 136 16.91 -37.81 38.85
C SER A 136 17.33 -38.14 40.29
N ALA A 137 16.54 -37.72 41.29
CA ALA A 137 16.76 -38.05 42.69
C ALA A 137 16.50 -39.54 42.98
N THR A 138 15.48 -40.13 42.36
CA THR A 138 15.20 -41.58 42.49
C THR A 138 16.29 -42.42 41.83
N LEU A 139 16.83 -41.97 40.69
CA LEU A 139 17.97 -42.60 40.02
C LEU A 139 19.24 -42.58 40.90
N MET A 140 19.58 -41.42 41.47
CA MET A 140 20.77 -41.28 42.32
C MET A 140 20.66 -42.07 43.64
N ARG A 141 19.46 -42.12 44.25
CA ARG A 141 19.21 -42.92 45.47
C ARG A 141 19.41 -44.42 45.22
N ASN A 142 18.94 -44.92 44.09
CA ASN A 142 19.08 -46.33 43.73
C ASN A 142 20.53 -46.71 43.36
N ILE A 143 21.29 -45.80 42.75
CA ILE A 143 22.72 -45.98 42.46
C ILE A 143 23.54 -46.04 43.76
N ALA A 144 23.24 -45.20 44.75
CA ALA A 144 23.93 -45.18 46.04
C ALA A 144 23.64 -46.40 46.93
N LEU A 145 22.50 -47.06 46.74
CA LEU A 145 22.17 -48.31 47.43
C LEU A 145 22.88 -49.52 46.80
N ALA A 146 23.19 -49.46 45.50
CA ALA A 146 23.90 -50.51 44.79
C ALA A 146 25.41 -50.55 45.09
N SER A 147 26.01 -49.43 45.49
CA SER A 147 27.46 -49.35 45.78
C SER A 147 27.90 -49.94 47.13
N ASN A 148 26.96 -50.39 47.98
CA ASN A 148 27.26 -50.96 49.31
C ASN A 148 27.18 -52.50 49.37
N ILE A 149 27.11 -53.21 48.24
CA ILE A 149 27.13 -54.68 48.23
C ILE A 149 28.59 -55.15 48.27
N ASN A 150 29.09 -55.38 49.49
CA ASN A 150 30.39 -55.99 49.74
C ASN A 150 30.32 -57.51 49.45
N LEU A 151 30.71 -57.94 48.25
CA LEU A 151 30.88 -59.37 47.93
C LEU A 151 32.20 -59.89 48.52
N SER A 152 32.24 -60.16 49.81
CA SER A 152 33.33 -60.91 50.44
C SER A 152 33.20 -62.39 50.04
N ARG A 153 34.08 -62.84 49.14
CA ARG A 153 34.21 -64.25 48.76
C ARG A 153 34.93 -65.00 49.90
N THR A 154 34.17 -65.53 50.86
CA THR A 154 34.72 -66.46 51.88
C THR A 154 34.74 -67.87 51.33
N THR A 155 35.93 -68.39 51.07
CA THR A 155 36.19 -69.82 50.89
C THR A 155 36.17 -70.50 52.26
N ALA A 156 35.12 -71.28 52.55
CA ALA A 156 35.15 -72.22 53.66
C ALA A 156 34.40 -73.49 53.28
N ALA A 157 35.12 -74.61 53.33
CA ALA A 157 34.55 -75.94 53.29
C ALA A 157 33.73 -76.18 54.56
N SER A 158 32.47 -76.57 54.42
CA SER A 158 31.78 -77.44 55.38
C SER A 158 30.44 -77.90 54.82
N THR A 159 30.20 -79.19 54.97
CA THR A 159 28.93 -79.91 54.81
C THR A 159 27.77 -79.14 55.46
N GLY A 160 26.82 -78.65 54.67
CA GLY A 160 25.61 -78.00 55.19
C GLY A 160 24.85 -77.15 54.16
N ASN A 161 23.60 -77.54 53.87
CA ASN A 161 22.53 -76.78 53.22
C ASN A 161 22.65 -76.48 51.72
N ALA A 162 22.18 -77.44 50.91
CA ALA A 162 21.86 -77.26 49.48
C ALA A 162 20.93 -76.06 49.18
N THR A 163 20.16 -75.57 50.16
CA THR A 163 19.25 -74.42 50.03
C THR A 163 19.97 -73.06 49.91
N VAL A 164 21.16 -72.88 50.50
CA VAL A 164 21.92 -71.61 50.43
C VAL A 164 22.69 -71.51 49.12
N ALA A 165 23.24 -72.63 48.63
CA ALA A 165 23.88 -72.70 47.32
C ALA A 165 22.88 -72.41 46.19
N THR A 166 21.66 -72.97 46.27
CA THR A 166 20.59 -72.76 45.27
C THR A 166 20.11 -71.30 45.25
N GLY A 167 19.92 -70.67 46.43
CA GLY A 167 19.52 -69.26 46.53
C GLY A 167 20.56 -68.29 45.94
N ASN A 168 21.86 -68.57 46.12
CA ASN A 168 22.93 -67.77 45.52
C ASN A 168 23.00 -67.89 43.99
N THR A 169 22.78 -69.09 43.42
CA THR A 169 22.66 -69.25 41.95
C THR A 169 21.43 -68.55 41.40
N THR A 170 20.27 -68.62 42.09
CA THR A 170 19.04 -67.96 41.61
C THR A 170 19.18 -66.43 41.60
N LEU A 171 19.86 -65.85 42.59
CA LEU A 171 20.17 -64.42 42.63
C LEU A 171 21.14 -64.00 41.52
N LEU A 172 22.17 -64.81 41.26
CA LEU A 172 23.14 -64.55 40.19
C LEU A 172 22.50 -64.63 38.81
N ASP A 173 21.61 -65.61 38.59
CA ASP A 173 20.85 -65.76 37.35
C ASP A 173 19.86 -64.60 37.14
N THR A 174 19.20 -64.14 38.21
CA THR A 174 18.32 -62.97 38.18
C THR A 174 19.10 -61.69 37.84
N TYR A 175 20.25 -61.47 38.49
CA TYR A 175 21.13 -60.34 38.21
C TYR A 175 21.66 -60.36 36.77
N ASN A 176 22.11 -61.51 36.28
CA ASN A 176 22.58 -61.66 34.90
C ASN A 176 21.46 -61.38 33.89
N ALA A 177 20.23 -61.83 34.16
CA ALA A 177 19.06 -61.54 33.33
C ALA A 177 18.70 -60.04 33.33
N GLU A 178 18.85 -59.33 34.44
CA GLU A 178 18.64 -57.88 34.52
C GLU A 178 19.71 -57.10 33.75
N VAL A 179 20.99 -57.48 33.87
CA VAL A 179 22.09 -56.86 33.11
C VAL A 179 21.88 -57.02 31.60
N LEU A 180 21.43 -58.20 31.15
CA LEU A 180 21.09 -58.44 29.75
C LEU A 180 19.93 -57.56 29.27
N LYS A 181 18.87 -57.39 30.09
CA LYS A 181 17.76 -56.47 29.79
C LYS A 181 18.22 -55.02 29.72
N LEU A 182 19.09 -54.57 30.63
CA LEU A 182 19.64 -53.21 30.62
C LEU A 182 20.48 -52.95 29.37
N ARG A 183 21.36 -53.89 28.99
CA ARG A 183 22.14 -53.79 27.74
C ARG A 183 21.24 -53.76 26.50
N SER A 184 20.16 -54.54 26.49
CA SER A 184 19.17 -54.52 25.41
C SER A 184 18.44 -53.18 25.33
N ASN A 185 18.05 -52.61 26.47
CA ASN A 185 17.43 -51.29 26.54
C ASN A 185 18.39 -50.18 26.12
N GLU A 186 19.67 -50.26 26.51
CA GLU A 186 20.72 -49.33 26.10
C GLU A 186 20.92 -49.36 24.59
N ALA A 187 21.03 -50.55 23.99
CA ALA A 187 21.12 -50.70 22.53
C ALA A 187 19.89 -50.13 21.81
N LYS A 188 18.68 -50.33 22.36
CA LYS A 188 17.44 -49.76 21.82
C LYS A 188 17.45 -48.24 21.89
N LEU A 189 17.88 -47.66 23.02
CA LEU A 189 17.99 -46.21 23.20
C LEU A 189 19.04 -45.61 22.25
N GLN A 190 20.20 -46.24 22.11
CA GLN A 190 21.23 -45.82 21.14
C GLN A 190 20.70 -45.84 19.70
N SER A 191 19.93 -46.87 19.33
CA SER A 191 19.26 -46.92 18.02
C SER A 191 18.26 -45.78 17.84
N GLN A 192 17.44 -45.50 18.86
CA GLN A 192 16.49 -44.38 18.81
C GLN A 192 17.17 -43.00 18.75
N LEU A 193 18.29 -42.82 19.46
CA LEU A 193 19.08 -41.60 19.39
C LEU A 193 19.65 -41.40 17.99
N SER A 194 20.26 -42.44 17.41
CA SER A 194 20.77 -42.38 16.04
C SER A 194 19.68 -42.02 15.02
N GLN A 195 18.48 -42.59 15.14
CA GLN A 195 17.33 -42.23 14.30
C GLN A 195 16.90 -40.77 14.49
N LYS A 196 16.90 -40.26 15.73
CA LYS A 196 16.58 -38.85 16.02
C LYS A 196 17.64 -37.91 15.46
N ASP A 197 18.92 -38.27 15.56
CA ASP A 197 20.02 -37.47 15.03
C ASP A 197 19.94 -37.37 13.50
N GLN A 198 19.64 -38.49 12.83
CA GLN A 198 19.36 -38.48 11.39
C GLN A 198 18.17 -37.58 11.04
N LEU A 199 17.06 -37.69 11.79
CA LEU A 199 15.88 -36.84 11.58
C LEU A 199 16.19 -35.36 11.79
N LEU A 200 16.95 -35.01 12.83
CA LEU A 200 17.37 -33.64 13.10
C LEU A 200 18.26 -33.10 11.99
N ALA A 201 19.20 -33.90 11.49
CA ALA A 201 20.04 -33.53 10.35
C ALA A 201 19.19 -33.27 9.08
N THR A 202 18.22 -34.12 8.78
CA THR A 202 17.28 -33.91 7.66
C THR A 202 16.46 -32.64 7.85
N ARG A 203 15.91 -32.42 9.04
CA ARG A 203 15.13 -31.21 9.34
C ARG A 203 15.96 -29.94 9.23
N GLN A 204 17.22 -29.99 9.65
CA GLN A 204 18.15 -28.87 9.52
C GLN A 204 18.45 -28.56 8.04
N GLN A 205 18.57 -29.59 7.20
CA GLN A 205 18.74 -29.42 5.75
C GLN A 205 17.48 -28.85 5.09
N ASP A 206 16.29 -29.27 5.53
CA ASP A 206 15.03 -28.73 4.99
C ASP A 206 14.83 -27.26 5.39
N LEU A 207 15.17 -26.91 6.64
CA LEU A 207 15.12 -25.51 7.11
C LEU A 207 16.10 -24.61 6.35
N SER A 208 17.31 -25.09 6.03
CA SER A 208 18.26 -24.32 5.25
C SER A 208 17.78 -24.11 3.81
N LYS A 209 17.22 -25.15 3.16
CA LYS A 209 16.60 -25.03 1.83
C LYS A 209 15.43 -24.05 1.82
N ALA A 210 14.53 -24.15 2.81
CA ALA A 210 13.39 -23.25 2.93
C ALA A 210 13.84 -21.79 3.12
N SER A 211 14.86 -21.57 3.95
CA SER A 211 15.44 -20.23 4.18
C SER A 211 16.02 -19.63 2.90
N SER A 212 16.78 -20.42 2.12
CA SER A 212 17.29 -19.98 0.81
C SER A 212 16.18 -19.64 -0.17
N ARG A 213 15.10 -20.43 -0.20
CA ARG A 213 13.94 -20.16 -1.08
C ARG A 213 13.19 -18.89 -0.67
N ILE A 214 13.06 -18.62 0.62
CA ILE A 214 12.45 -17.37 1.12
C ILE A 214 13.29 -16.18 0.68
N ALA A 215 14.62 -16.22 0.85
CA ALA A 215 15.50 -15.13 0.43
C ALA A 215 15.42 -14.88 -1.09
N GLU A 216 15.29 -15.94 -1.90
CA GLU A 216 15.08 -15.82 -3.34
C GLU A 216 13.74 -15.16 -3.68
N LEU A 217 12.66 -15.58 -3.01
CA LEU A 217 11.32 -14.99 -3.20
C LEU A 217 11.25 -13.52 -2.75
N GLU A 218 11.94 -13.16 -1.68
CA GLU A 218 12.05 -11.76 -1.23
C GLU A 218 12.79 -10.91 -2.26
N SER A 219 13.86 -11.45 -2.85
CA SER A 219 14.62 -10.80 -3.93
C SER A 219 13.76 -10.59 -5.19
N THR A 220 12.99 -11.60 -5.60
CA THR A 220 12.10 -11.47 -6.77
C THR A 220 10.95 -10.50 -6.49
N LEU A 221 10.37 -10.51 -5.29
CA LEU A 221 9.35 -9.55 -4.88
C LEU A 221 9.89 -8.12 -4.91
N ALA A 222 11.09 -7.89 -4.37
CA ALA A 222 11.73 -6.57 -4.41
C ALA A 222 11.95 -6.08 -5.85
N LYS A 223 12.40 -6.95 -6.75
CA LYS A 223 12.55 -6.63 -8.19
C LYS A 223 11.20 -6.31 -8.83
N SER A 224 10.16 -7.08 -8.51
CA SER A 224 8.80 -6.85 -9.03
C SER A 224 8.24 -5.50 -8.57
N LEU A 225 8.40 -5.15 -7.30
CA LEU A 225 7.96 -3.85 -6.76
C LEU A 225 8.74 -2.67 -7.37
N ALA A 226 10.05 -2.83 -7.60
CA ALA A 226 10.85 -1.83 -8.30
C ALA A 226 10.37 -1.63 -9.74
N ASN A 227 10.06 -2.72 -10.45
CA ASN A 227 9.49 -2.65 -11.81
C ASN A 227 8.10 -2.01 -11.80
N GLU A 228 7.24 -2.34 -10.84
CA GLU A 228 5.91 -1.73 -10.71
C GLU A 228 6.02 -0.22 -10.46
N ALA A 229 6.92 0.21 -9.57
CA ALA A 229 7.17 1.63 -9.32
C ALA A 229 7.64 2.35 -10.59
N LYS A 230 8.58 1.75 -11.34
CA LYS A 230 9.07 2.28 -12.61
C LYS A 230 7.94 2.39 -13.64
N LEU A 231 7.11 1.37 -13.78
CA LEU A 231 5.97 1.37 -14.71
C LEU A 231 4.92 2.41 -14.33
N LYS A 232 4.68 2.64 -13.03
CA LYS A 232 3.78 3.72 -12.57
C LYS A 232 4.34 5.10 -12.90
N GLU A 233 5.65 5.30 -12.74
CA GLU A 233 6.31 6.56 -13.11
C GLU A 233 6.28 6.79 -14.63
N GLU A 234 6.56 5.76 -15.43
CA GLU A 234 6.41 5.80 -16.89
C GLU A 234 4.96 6.11 -17.28
N ASN A 235 3.97 5.41 -16.73
CA ASN A 235 2.55 5.68 -17.00
C ASN A 235 2.10 7.08 -16.54
N ALA A 236 2.63 7.59 -15.43
CA ALA A 236 2.38 8.96 -14.99
C ALA A 236 2.96 9.98 -15.99
N SER A 237 4.15 9.72 -16.53
CA SER A 237 4.75 10.56 -17.57
C SER A 237 3.96 10.50 -18.89
N PHE A 238 3.48 9.31 -19.29
CA PHE A 238 2.64 9.13 -20.48
C PHE A 238 1.27 9.80 -20.33
N SER A 239 0.63 9.68 -19.16
CA SER A 239 -0.66 10.33 -18.90
C SER A 239 -0.54 11.86 -18.78
N ALA A 240 0.57 12.36 -18.20
CA ALA A 240 0.89 13.78 -18.23
C ALA A 240 1.11 14.27 -19.67
N ALA A 241 1.85 13.53 -20.51
CA ALA A 241 2.01 13.84 -21.93
C ALA A 241 0.67 13.79 -22.69
N ALA A 242 -0.19 12.82 -22.40
CA ALA A 242 -1.52 12.70 -22.99
C ALA A 242 -2.49 13.82 -22.55
N SER A 243 -2.26 14.45 -21.40
CA SER A 243 -3.04 15.62 -20.93
C SER A 243 -2.70 16.91 -21.70
N HIS A 244 -1.66 16.89 -22.55
CA HIS A 244 -1.32 17.98 -23.46
C HIS A 244 -1.88 17.77 -24.87
N LYS A 245 -2.90 16.92 -25.02
CA LYS A 245 -3.61 16.76 -26.30
C LYS A 245 -4.38 18.03 -26.64
N ALA A 246 -3.91 18.73 -27.65
CA ALA A 246 -4.63 19.84 -28.25
C ALA A 246 -5.34 19.34 -29.52
N PRO A 247 -6.62 19.72 -29.75
CA PRO A 247 -7.28 19.46 -31.02
C PRO A 247 -6.49 20.08 -32.16
N ILE A 248 -6.21 19.31 -33.21
CA ILE A 248 -5.37 19.78 -34.34
C ILE A 248 -6.03 21.00 -35.02
N GLN A 249 -7.36 21.01 -35.07
CA GLN A 249 -8.15 22.12 -35.58
C GLN A 249 -7.93 23.41 -34.77
N ASP A 250 -7.82 23.32 -33.45
CA ASP A 250 -7.62 24.48 -32.57
C ASP A 250 -6.21 25.06 -32.76
N ILE A 251 -5.20 24.19 -32.94
CA ILE A 251 -3.83 24.62 -33.28
C ILE A 251 -3.84 25.37 -34.61
N ALA A 252 -4.46 24.78 -35.65
CA ALA A 252 -4.51 25.39 -36.98
C ALA A 252 -5.25 26.74 -36.99
N THR A 253 -6.38 26.83 -36.28
CA THR A 253 -7.21 28.04 -36.22
C THR A 253 -6.54 29.15 -35.41
N ASN A 254 -5.93 28.85 -34.27
CA ASN A 254 -5.21 29.83 -33.47
C ASN A 254 -4.01 30.43 -34.23
N ILE A 255 -3.19 29.57 -34.87
CA ILE A 255 -2.05 30.06 -35.67
C ILE A 255 -2.54 30.88 -36.87
N GLY A 256 -3.59 30.43 -37.56
CA GLY A 256 -4.20 31.20 -38.65
C GLY A 256 -4.67 32.58 -38.19
N ALA A 257 -5.35 32.66 -37.06
CA ALA A 257 -5.84 33.91 -36.48
C ALA A 257 -4.69 34.85 -36.07
N GLU A 258 -3.61 34.33 -35.50
CA GLU A 258 -2.43 35.14 -35.16
C GLU A 258 -1.71 35.68 -36.39
N VAL A 259 -1.55 34.85 -37.44
CA VAL A 259 -0.93 35.25 -38.70
C VAL A 259 -1.76 36.33 -39.40
N ASP A 260 -3.09 36.20 -39.41
CA ASP A 260 -3.99 37.22 -39.95
C ASP A 260 -3.94 38.52 -39.13
N ALA A 261 -3.89 38.42 -37.80
CA ALA A 261 -3.71 39.57 -36.92
C ALA A 261 -2.36 40.27 -37.15
N ALA A 262 -1.27 39.51 -37.32
CA ALA A 262 0.04 40.05 -37.66
C ALA A 262 0.02 40.75 -39.03
N ASN A 263 -0.61 40.14 -40.04
CA ASN A 263 -0.78 40.74 -41.36
C ASN A 263 -1.62 42.02 -41.33
N ARG A 264 -2.64 42.13 -40.46
CA ARG A 264 -3.37 43.39 -40.23
C ARG A 264 -2.45 44.47 -39.68
N ARG A 265 -1.71 44.18 -38.60
CA ARG A 265 -0.75 45.13 -38.00
C ARG A 265 0.31 45.60 -38.99
N LEU A 266 0.85 44.70 -39.82
CA LEU A 266 1.83 45.05 -40.85
C LEU A 266 1.24 45.97 -41.93
N ARG A 267 -0.04 45.78 -42.29
CA ARG A 267 -0.76 46.68 -43.21
C ARG A 267 -1.00 48.05 -42.59
N ASP A 268 -1.47 48.08 -41.34
CA ASP A 268 -1.75 49.34 -40.61
C ASP A 268 -0.48 50.17 -40.42
N ALA A 269 0.66 49.50 -40.18
CA ALA A 269 1.98 50.12 -40.10
C ALA A 269 2.61 50.46 -41.48
N GLN A 270 1.87 50.28 -42.58
CA GLN A 270 2.29 50.54 -43.97
C GLN A 270 3.59 49.84 -44.40
N HIS A 271 3.84 48.63 -43.89
CA HIS A 271 4.97 47.84 -44.35
C HIS A 271 4.66 47.20 -45.71
N GLY A 272 5.62 47.24 -46.64
CA GLY A 272 5.49 46.68 -48.00
C GLY A 272 5.52 45.16 -48.08
N TYR A 273 5.50 44.44 -46.94
CA TYR A 273 5.61 43.00 -46.86
C TYR A 273 4.53 42.42 -45.94
N ARG A 274 4.18 41.15 -46.17
CA ARG A 274 3.21 40.38 -45.40
C ARG A 274 3.65 38.93 -45.30
N PHE A 275 3.12 38.22 -44.32
CA PHE A 275 3.28 36.77 -44.25
C PHE A 275 2.54 36.10 -45.41
N GLY A 276 3.28 35.28 -46.15
CA GLY A 276 2.80 34.47 -47.28
C GLY A 276 2.36 33.08 -46.82
N LYS A 277 2.57 32.07 -47.67
CA LYS A 277 2.36 30.67 -47.28
C LYS A 277 3.32 30.31 -46.14
N ILE A 278 2.80 29.65 -45.11
CA ILE A 278 3.58 29.16 -43.96
C ILE A 278 3.45 27.64 -43.91
N GLU A 279 4.59 26.94 -43.87
CA GLU A 279 4.65 25.50 -43.64
C GLU A 279 5.21 25.26 -42.23
N LEU A 280 4.49 24.49 -41.42
CA LEU A 280 4.90 24.08 -40.07
C LEU A 280 5.05 22.55 -40.03
N ASP A 281 6.10 22.09 -39.36
CA ASP A 281 6.31 20.66 -39.06
C ASP A 281 6.12 20.46 -37.56
N LEU A 282 4.95 19.95 -37.18
CA LEU A 282 4.59 19.72 -35.78
C LEU A 282 5.00 18.31 -35.39
N ARG A 283 5.91 18.19 -34.41
CA ARG A 283 6.38 16.89 -33.89
C ARG A 283 5.59 16.49 -32.65
N GLY A 284 5.09 15.26 -32.63
CA GLY A 284 4.23 14.80 -31.55
C GLY A 284 3.52 13.49 -31.86
N SER A 285 2.75 12.99 -30.90
CA SER A 285 1.90 11.83 -31.09
C SER A 285 0.48 12.25 -31.44
N VAL A 286 -0.05 11.71 -32.54
CA VAL A 286 -1.44 11.92 -32.98
C VAL A 286 -2.32 10.84 -32.32
N SER A 287 -3.51 11.21 -31.87
CA SER A 287 -4.48 10.23 -31.36
C SER A 287 -4.96 9.27 -32.44
N ASP A 288 -5.42 8.08 -32.04
CA ASP A 288 -5.88 7.04 -32.96
C ASP A 288 -7.05 7.50 -33.87
N ASP A 289 -7.85 8.46 -33.41
CA ASP A 289 -8.95 9.09 -34.16
C ASP A 289 -8.48 10.23 -35.09
N GLY A 290 -7.19 10.60 -35.07
CA GLY A 290 -6.61 11.65 -35.88
C GLY A 290 -7.01 13.08 -35.52
N GLN A 291 -7.81 13.32 -34.46
CA GLN A 291 -8.39 14.64 -34.18
C GLN A 291 -7.54 15.49 -33.23
N SER A 292 -6.71 14.87 -32.40
CA SER A 292 -5.90 15.54 -31.38
C SER A 292 -4.44 15.13 -31.47
N MET A 293 -3.55 16.00 -31.01
CA MET A 293 -2.11 15.71 -30.96
C MET A 293 -1.52 16.18 -29.64
N ALA A 294 -0.65 15.36 -29.06
CA ALA A 294 0.25 15.77 -27.99
C ALA A 294 1.58 16.22 -28.62
N LEU A 295 1.92 17.50 -28.49
CA LEU A 295 3.18 18.04 -28.97
C LEU A 295 4.36 17.49 -28.14
N ALA A 296 5.47 17.21 -28.80
CA ALA A 296 6.69 16.74 -28.13
C ALA A 296 7.20 17.79 -27.13
N SER A 297 7.54 17.35 -25.91
CA SER A 297 8.10 18.25 -24.90
C SER A 297 9.55 18.63 -25.20
N LEU A 298 10.06 19.72 -24.61
CA LEU A 298 11.49 20.09 -24.71
C LEU A 298 12.43 18.94 -24.29
N VAL A 299 11.98 18.09 -23.36
CA VAL A 299 12.72 16.91 -22.91
C VAL A 299 12.75 15.83 -24.00
N ASP A 300 11.62 15.58 -24.67
CA ASP A 300 11.54 14.62 -25.78
C ASP A 300 12.39 15.09 -26.97
N LEU A 301 12.38 16.40 -27.24
CA LEU A 301 13.22 17.03 -28.25
C LEU A 301 14.71 16.95 -27.91
N SER A 302 15.09 17.04 -26.63
CA SER A 302 16.49 16.91 -26.19
C SER A 302 17.02 15.47 -26.26
N ARG A 303 16.13 14.46 -26.21
CA ARG A 303 16.45 13.04 -26.36
C ARG A 303 16.60 12.61 -27.82
N LEU A 304 16.28 13.51 -28.77
CA LEU A 304 16.58 13.34 -30.20
C LEU A 304 18.07 13.55 -30.47
N SER A 305 18.92 12.67 -29.96
CA SER A 305 20.26 12.53 -30.51
C SER A 305 20.16 11.85 -31.88
N ALA A 306 20.54 12.59 -32.93
CA ALA A 306 20.77 12.19 -34.32
C ALA A 306 20.28 10.77 -34.73
N GLY A 307 19.05 10.67 -35.23
CA GLY A 307 18.62 9.52 -36.05
C GLY A 307 17.20 8.99 -35.82
N VAL A 308 16.54 9.35 -34.74
CA VAL A 308 15.17 8.89 -34.46
C VAL A 308 14.15 9.88 -35.02
N ALA A 309 13.36 9.46 -36.01
CA ALA A 309 12.26 10.26 -36.55
C ALA A 309 11.05 10.19 -35.61
N LEU A 310 10.64 11.33 -35.04
CA LEU A 310 9.34 11.42 -34.37
C LEU A 310 8.23 11.50 -35.42
N PRO A 311 7.08 10.83 -35.18
CA PRO A 311 5.87 11.11 -35.93
C PRO A 311 5.55 12.60 -35.86
N GLY A 312 5.01 13.13 -36.95
CA GLY A 312 4.72 14.54 -37.07
C GLY A 312 3.70 14.82 -38.16
N VAL A 313 3.11 16.01 -38.09
CA VAL A 313 2.12 16.49 -39.05
C VAL A 313 2.67 17.75 -39.70
N LYS A 314 2.70 17.74 -41.03
CA LYS A 314 3.01 18.92 -41.82
C LYS A 314 1.74 19.74 -42.01
N LEU A 315 1.72 20.95 -41.47
CA LEU A 315 0.62 21.90 -41.60
C LEU A 315 0.99 22.96 -42.64
N GLU A 316 0.07 23.23 -43.55
CA GLU A 316 0.19 24.32 -44.51
C GLU A 316 -0.89 25.36 -44.25
N LEU A 317 -0.47 26.60 -43.99
CA LEU A 317 -1.36 27.73 -43.77
C LEU A 317 -1.25 28.69 -44.95
N GLN A 318 -2.40 29.00 -45.55
CA GLN A 318 -2.53 29.96 -46.64
C GLN A 318 -3.35 31.15 -46.14
N PRO A 319 -2.71 32.27 -45.77
CA PRO A 319 -3.42 33.45 -45.28
C PRO A 319 -4.38 33.98 -46.35
N LYS A 320 -5.63 34.22 -45.98
CA LYS A 320 -6.66 34.66 -46.91
C LYS A 320 -6.29 36.05 -47.45
N ARG A 321 -6.15 36.17 -48.78
CA ARG A 321 -5.98 37.48 -49.42
C ARG A 321 -7.30 38.24 -49.34
N GLU A 322 -7.43 39.10 -48.35
CA GLU A 322 -8.42 40.17 -48.38
C GLU A 322 -8.02 41.14 -49.51
N ARG A 323 -8.83 41.19 -50.57
CA ARG A 323 -8.67 42.20 -51.61
C ARG A 323 -8.87 43.57 -50.94
N PRO A 324 -7.98 44.55 -51.19
CA PRO A 324 -8.24 45.90 -50.72
C PRO A 324 -9.54 46.37 -51.37
N VAL A 325 -10.60 46.54 -50.57
CA VAL A 325 -11.75 47.34 -50.97
C VAL A 325 -11.33 48.79 -50.86
N THR A 326 -10.63 49.27 -51.89
CA THR A 326 -10.49 50.71 -52.10
C THR A 326 -11.92 51.25 -52.30
N SER A 327 -12.40 52.08 -51.38
CA SER A 327 -13.61 52.87 -51.60
C SER A 327 -13.35 53.78 -52.80
N ASP A 328 -13.78 53.33 -53.99
CA ASP A 328 -13.62 54.03 -55.28
C ASP A 328 -14.72 55.10 -55.42
N ASN A 329 -14.80 55.98 -54.41
CA ASN A 329 -15.67 57.14 -54.44
C ASN A 329 -15.00 58.22 -55.28
N VAL A 330 -15.72 58.75 -56.27
CA VAL A 330 -15.29 59.83 -57.15
C VAL A 330 -16.14 61.06 -56.84
N LYS A 331 -15.52 62.24 -56.81
CA LYS A 331 -16.23 63.52 -56.69
C LYS A 331 -16.93 63.87 -57.99
N ILE A 332 -18.20 64.23 -57.90
CA ILE A 332 -19.02 64.60 -59.07
C ILE A 332 -18.56 65.96 -59.62
N PRO A 333 -18.14 66.05 -60.91
CA PRO A 333 -17.80 67.33 -61.55
C PRO A 333 -19.01 68.26 -61.68
N ASP A 334 -18.78 69.57 -61.75
CA ASP A 334 -19.86 70.52 -62.11
C ASP A 334 -20.10 70.50 -63.64
N VAL A 335 -21.36 70.31 -64.02
CA VAL A 335 -21.79 70.17 -65.42
C VAL A 335 -22.68 71.33 -65.87
N SER A 336 -22.93 72.31 -65.01
CA SER A 336 -23.83 73.44 -65.25
C SER A 336 -23.42 74.25 -66.48
N GLY A 337 -24.37 74.56 -67.37
CA GLY A 337 -24.12 75.35 -68.59
C GLY A 337 -23.42 74.60 -69.74
N LEU A 338 -23.04 73.33 -69.55
CA LEU A 338 -22.44 72.51 -70.60
C LEU A 338 -23.50 71.86 -71.50
N THR A 339 -23.11 71.55 -72.75
CA THR A 339 -23.94 70.77 -73.68
C THR A 339 -23.92 69.28 -73.32
N GLU A 340 -24.96 68.52 -73.69
CA GLU A 340 -25.04 67.08 -73.37
C GLU A 340 -23.77 66.31 -73.76
N THR A 341 -23.20 66.60 -74.94
CA THR A 341 -21.96 65.97 -75.42
C THR A 341 -20.76 66.28 -74.52
N ALA A 342 -20.66 67.52 -74.02
CA ALA A 342 -19.60 67.92 -73.11
C ALA A 342 -19.77 67.29 -71.72
N VAL A 343 -21.00 67.25 -71.21
CA VAL A 343 -21.36 66.58 -69.95
C VAL A 343 -21.03 65.09 -70.01
N ARG A 344 -21.39 64.42 -71.10
CA ARG A 344 -21.12 62.98 -71.31
C ARG A 344 -19.62 62.69 -71.24
N ARG A 345 -18.79 63.49 -71.89
CA ARG A 345 -17.32 63.32 -71.87
C ARG A 345 -16.75 63.57 -70.48
N LEU A 346 -17.23 64.59 -69.77
CA LEU A 346 -16.75 64.94 -68.43
C LEU A 346 -17.10 63.86 -67.41
N LEU A 347 -18.33 63.35 -67.42
CA LEU A 347 -18.75 62.28 -66.53
C LEU A 347 -18.04 60.96 -66.86
N GLN A 348 -17.87 60.61 -68.14
CA GLN A 348 -17.10 59.44 -68.54
C GLN A 348 -15.64 59.50 -68.10
N ALA A 349 -14.99 60.66 -68.19
CA ALA A 349 -13.62 60.85 -67.70
C ALA A 349 -13.51 60.66 -66.18
N ALA A 350 -14.57 61.00 -65.43
CA ALA A 350 -14.71 60.72 -64.00
C ALA A 350 -15.15 59.27 -63.69
N GLY A 351 -15.42 58.43 -64.71
CA GLY A 351 -15.92 57.07 -64.52
C GLY A 351 -17.39 57.00 -64.07
N LEU A 352 -18.18 58.04 -64.35
CA LEU A 352 -19.61 58.16 -64.04
C LEU A 352 -20.45 58.03 -65.33
N ARG A 353 -21.74 57.69 -65.18
CA ARG A 353 -22.67 57.55 -66.31
C ARG A 353 -23.66 58.71 -66.34
N LEU A 354 -23.91 59.26 -67.53
CA LEU A 354 -24.91 60.32 -67.74
C LEU A 354 -26.32 59.73 -67.88
N GLU A 355 -27.27 60.26 -67.12
CA GLU A 355 -28.71 60.06 -67.29
C GLU A 355 -29.37 61.40 -67.69
N PRO A 356 -29.60 61.63 -69.00
CA PRO A 356 -30.10 62.92 -69.49
C PRO A 356 -31.63 63.01 -69.34
N VAL A 357 -32.10 64.17 -68.89
CA VAL A 357 -33.53 64.53 -68.85
C VAL A 357 -33.73 65.88 -69.51
N SER A 358 -34.76 66.05 -70.33
CA SER A 358 -35.05 67.34 -70.97
C SER A 358 -36.21 68.04 -70.28
N LYS A 359 -36.09 69.36 -70.04
CA LYS A 359 -37.15 70.20 -69.47
C LYS A 359 -37.38 71.42 -70.36
N SER A 360 -38.59 71.57 -70.89
CA SER A 360 -38.97 72.74 -71.69
C SER A 360 -39.06 74.00 -70.80
N LEU A 361 -38.46 75.09 -71.26
CA LEU A 361 -38.37 76.36 -70.52
C LEU A 361 -39.31 77.45 -71.07
N GLY A 362 -40.25 77.10 -71.95
CA GLY A 362 -41.23 78.01 -72.52
C GLY A 362 -40.67 78.94 -73.61
N PRO A 363 -41.50 79.83 -74.19
CA PRO A 363 -41.23 80.48 -75.48
C PRO A 363 -40.09 81.53 -75.52
N LYS A 364 -39.51 81.92 -74.36
CA LYS A 364 -38.34 82.82 -74.27
C LYS A 364 -37.42 82.39 -73.12
N PRO A 365 -36.65 81.29 -73.26
CA PRO A 365 -35.79 80.83 -72.19
C PRO A 365 -34.59 81.78 -72.03
N LYS A 366 -34.27 82.16 -70.78
CA LYS A 366 -33.06 82.93 -70.44
C LYS A 366 -31.77 82.10 -70.58
N ILE A 367 -31.89 80.79 -70.72
CA ILE A 367 -30.79 79.83 -70.83
C ILE A 367 -30.79 79.25 -72.24
N PRO A 368 -29.64 79.14 -72.92
CA PRO A 368 -29.55 78.49 -74.22
C PRO A 368 -30.10 77.05 -74.20
N VAL A 369 -30.91 76.72 -75.20
CA VAL A 369 -31.42 75.36 -75.41
C VAL A 369 -30.25 74.38 -75.57
N GLY A 370 -30.36 73.20 -74.97
CA GLY A 370 -29.34 72.15 -74.99
C GLY A 370 -28.28 72.25 -73.89
N GLN A 371 -28.35 73.24 -73.00
CA GLN A 371 -27.44 73.36 -71.85
C GLN A 371 -28.01 72.71 -70.58
N ALA A 372 -27.11 72.14 -69.76
CA ALA A 372 -27.45 71.59 -68.46
C ALA A 372 -27.87 72.69 -67.49
N ILE A 373 -29.08 72.57 -66.94
CA ILE A 373 -29.68 73.51 -65.98
C ILE A 373 -29.66 72.98 -64.56
N GLN A 374 -29.59 71.66 -64.38
CA GLN A 374 -29.61 71.03 -63.07
C GLN A 374 -28.90 69.68 -63.13
N GLN A 375 -28.27 69.29 -62.03
CA GLN A 375 -27.73 67.95 -61.83
C GLN A 375 -28.13 67.40 -60.46
N SER A 376 -28.24 66.08 -60.39
CA SER A 376 -28.44 65.33 -59.14
C SER A 376 -27.65 64.02 -59.19
N PRO A 377 -26.77 63.73 -58.23
CA PRO A 377 -26.42 64.53 -57.04
C PRO A 377 -25.67 65.86 -57.35
N LYS A 378 -25.52 66.73 -56.35
CA LYS A 378 -24.87 68.05 -56.51
C LYS A 378 -23.37 67.92 -56.82
N ALA A 379 -22.81 68.93 -57.50
CA ALA A 379 -21.37 69.05 -57.71
C ALA A 379 -20.59 68.87 -56.40
N GLY A 380 -19.48 68.15 -56.45
CA GLY A 380 -18.60 67.92 -55.30
C GLY A 380 -19.07 66.83 -54.33
N ALA A 381 -20.28 66.27 -54.47
CA ALA A 381 -20.69 65.09 -53.72
C ALA A 381 -19.86 63.86 -54.14
N GLU A 382 -19.65 62.94 -53.19
CA GLU A 382 -18.93 61.69 -53.41
C GLU A 382 -19.90 60.57 -53.78
N ILE A 383 -19.63 59.90 -54.90
CA ILE A 383 -20.42 58.78 -55.39
C ILE A 383 -19.51 57.66 -55.86
N ALA A 384 -19.97 56.40 -55.75
CA ALA A 384 -19.20 55.27 -56.25
C ALA A 384 -18.99 55.37 -57.77
N ARG A 385 -17.79 55.00 -58.23
CA ARG A 385 -17.49 54.90 -59.67
C ARG A 385 -18.49 53.98 -60.37
N GLY A 386 -18.98 54.40 -61.53
CA GLY A 386 -19.96 53.67 -62.36
C GLY A 386 -21.42 54.05 -62.13
N GLU A 387 -21.72 54.83 -61.09
CA GLU A 387 -23.06 55.32 -60.79
C GLU A 387 -23.55 56.38 -61.80
N ARG A 388 -24.88 56.58 -61.81
CA ARG A 388 -25.55 57.50 -62.74
C ARG A 388 -25.72 58.88 -62.12
N VAL A 389 -25.45 59.91 -62.91
CA VAL A 389 -25.73 61.31 -62.58
C VAL A 389 -26.85 61.79 -63.48
N LEU A 390 -27.96 62.18 -62.86
CA LEU A 390 -29.10 62.77 -63.54
C LEU A 390 -28.75 64.22 -63.91
N VAL A 391 -28.83 64.55 -65.19
CA VAL A 391 -28.61 65.92 -65.66
C VAL A 391 -29.79 66.39 -66.48
N VAL A 392 -30.38 67.51 -66.06
CA VAL A 392 -31.51 68.13 -66.73
C VAL A 392 -30.99 69.15 -67.74
N PHE A 393 -31.41 69.04 -68.99
CA PHE A 393 -31.06 69.94 -70.09
C PHE A 393 -32.26 70.81 -70.49
N ALA A 394 -31.98 72.05 -70.87
CA ALA A 394 -32.98 72.96 -71.43
C ALA A 394 -33.48 72.43 -72.78
N ALA A 395 -34.77 72.14 -72.89
CA ALA A 395 -35.45 71.83 -74.15
C ALA A 395 -36.19 73.07 -74.69
N PRO A 396 -36.45 73.13 -76.00
CA PRO A 396 -37.19 74.23 -76.62
C PRO A 396 -38.61 74.40 -76.06
#